data_AF-A0A1Y1L6I6-F1
#
_entry.id   AF-A0A1Y1L6I6-F1
#
_cell.length_a   1.000
_cell.length_b   1.000
_cell.length_c   1.000
_cell.angle_alpha   90.00
_cell.angle_beta   90.00
_cell.angle_gamma   90.00
#
_symmetry.space_group_name_H-M   'P 1'
#
loop_
_entity.id
_entity.type
_entity.pdbx_description
1 polymer ?
#
loop_
_entity_poly.entity_id
_entity_poly.type
_entity_poly.pdbx_seq_one_letter_code
_entity_poly.pdbx_strand_id
1 'polypeptide(L)'
;MAKTNINLEYWMSNLPVHLRTWPLIRLAIPGSHDSMTASITKSSKIAPDAECLLQKLRFLGPLLRLIMSRWSKTQDLTIGDQLRCGIRYYDLRVATRRNKTYPYFVHGLYADEITTMVTSVREFIDSHPHEIFNISTHLPRKIIII
;
A
#
# COMPACT_ATOMS: atom_id res chain seq x y z
N MET A 1 -8.32 21.93 26.58
CA MET A 1 -7.54 21.88 25.32
C MET A 1 -8.51 22.06 24.17
N ALA A 2 -8.34 23.08 23.33
CA ALA A 2 -9.19 23.26 22.15
C ALA A 2 -8.94 22.08 21.19
N LYS A 3 -10.00 21.39 20.76
CA LYS A 3 -9.90 20.43 19.65
C LYS A 3 -9.62 21.21 18.38
N THR A 4 -8.36 21.32 17.99
CA THR A 4 -8.00 21.72 16.64
C THR A 4 -8.62 20.71 15.68
N ASN A 5 -9.53 21.18 14.83
CA ASN A 5 -10.09 20.38 13.74
C ASN A 5 -9.00 20.21 12.69
N ILE A 6 -8.18 19.16 12.84
CA ILE A 6 -7.04 18.90 11.96
C ILE A 6 -7.58 18.38 10.64
N ASN A 7 -7.31 19.11 9.56
CA ASN A 7 -7.56 18.62 8.21
C ASN A 7 -6.43 17.65 7.84
N LEU A 8 -6.72 16.35 7.92
CA LEU A 8 -5.78 15.26 7.63
C LEU A 8 -5.39 15.20 6.15
N GLU A 9 -6.24 15.67 5.25
CA GLU A 9 -5.96 15.64 3.81
C GLU A 9 -4.87 16.66 3.44
N TYR A 10 -4.76 17.77 4.17
CA TYR A 10 -3.82 18.88 3.92
C TYR A 10 -2.83 19.11 5.06
N TRP A 11 -2.53 18.07 5.87
CA TRP A 11 -1.79 18.28 7.12
C TRP A 11 -0.36 18.80 6.90
N MET A 12 0.31 18.40 5.82
CA MET A 12 1.68 18.86 5.53
C MET A 12 1.69 20.31 5.05
N SER A 13 0.71 20.66 4.22
CA SER A 13 0.46 22.03 3.75
C SER A 13 0.23 22.99 4.93
N ASN A 14 -0.50 22.50 5.94
CA ASN A 14 -0.89 23.24 7.14
C ASN A 14 0.15 23.22 8.26
N LEU A 15 1.32 22.59 8.06
CA LEU A 15 2.40 22.65 9.05
C LEU A 15 2.82 24.11 9.31
N PRO A 16 3.13 24.47 10.57
CA PRO A 16 3.79 25.73 10.88
C PRO A 16 4.99 25.99 9.97
N VAL A 17 5.19 27.25 9.57
CA VAL A 17 6.22 27.65 8.59
C VAL A 17 7.60 27.08 8.93
N HIS A 18 7.98 27.08 10.21
CA HIS A 18 9.27 26.58 10.66
C HIS A 18 9.43 25.04 10.57
N LEU A 19 8.33 24.27 10.59
CA LEU A 19 8.36 22.81 10.41
C LEU A 19 8.41 22.41 8.93
N ARG A 20 7.87 23.24 8.03
CA ARG A 20 7.94 22.97 6.58
C ARG A 20 9.36 23.02 6.02
N THR A 21 10.30 23.63 6.73
CA THR A 21 11.72 23.67 6.36
C THR A 21 12.54 22.55 7.02
N TRP A 22 11.94 21.73 7.88
CA TRP A 22 12.64 20.63 8.51
C TRP A 22 12.89 19.50 7.49
N PRO A 23 14.03 18.79 7.59
CA PRO A 23 14.22 17.55 6.88
C PRO A 23 13.08 16.57 7.19
N LEU A 24 12.56 15.87 6.18
CA LEU A 24 11.46 14.90 6.34
C LEU A 24 11.74 13.85 7.42
N ILE A 25 12.99 13.43 7.57
CA ILE A 25 13.44 12.47 8.60
C ILE A 25 13.23 12.95 10.04
N ARG A 26 12.96 14.24 10.25
CA ARG A 26 12.65 14.83 11.56
C ARG A 26 11.15 15.00 11.82
N LEU A 27 10.31 14.72 10.83
CA LEU A 27 8.86 14.78 10.97
C LEU A 27 8.32 13.41 11.39
N ALA A 28 7.36 13.42 12.31
CA ALA A 28 6.53 12.25 12.57
C ALA A 28 5.54 12.09 11.42
N ILE A 29 5.83 11.18 10.50
CA ILE A 29 5.02 10.94 9.31
C ILE A 29 4.21 9.64 9.51
N PRO A 30 2.87 9.68 9.44
CA PRO A 30 2.07 8.47 9.53
C PRO A 30 2.26 7.59 8.29
N GLY A 31 2.44 6.30 8.53
CA GLY A 31 2.62 5.29 7.50
C GLY A 31 1.67 4.11 7.65
N SER A 32 1.45 3.37 6.56
CA SER A 32 0.69 2.12 6.56
C SER A 32 1.57 0.95 6.12
N HIS A 33 1.42 -0.19 6.80
CA HIS A 33 2.15 -1.43 6.50
C HIS A 33 1.38 -2.28 5.48
N ASP A 34 2.10 -2.84 4.49
CA ASP A 34 1.52 -3.54 3.34
C ASP A 34 0.32 -2.74 2.75
N SER A 35 0.59 -1.51 2.33
CA SER A 35 -0.41 -0.46 2.13
C SER A 35 -1.48 -0.78 1.09
N MET A 36 -1.20 -1.72 0.17
CA MET A 36 -2.02 -2.00 -1.02
C MET A 36 -2.84 -3.29 -0.88
N THR A 37 -3.12 -3.73 0.35
CA THR A 37 -3.83 -4.99 0.61
C THR A 37 -5.35 -4.87 0.65
N ALA A 38 -5.90 -3.66 0.54
CA ALA A 38 -7.35 -3.42 0.66
C ALA A 38 -8.22 -4.20 -0.35
N SER A 39 -7.69 -4.46 -1.55
CA SER A 39 -8.39 -5.22 -2.59
C SER A 39 -8.21 -6.74 -2.49
N ILE A 40 -7.45 -7.25 -1.50
CA ILE A 40 -7.31 -8.69 -1.28
C ILE A 40 -8.63 -9.28 -0.84
N THR A 41 -9.06 -10.34 -1.53
CA THR A 41 -10.27 -11.08 -1.19
C THR A 41 -10.02 -12.59 -1.24
N LYS A 42 -11.01 -13.38 -0.81
CA LYS A 42 -10.97 -14.85 -0.92
C LYS A 42 -10.87 -15.38 -2.37
N SER A 43 -11.10 -14.54 -3.38
CA SER A 43 -10.91 -14.89 -4.80
C SER A 43 -9.51 -14.56 -5.31
N SER A 44 -8.70 -13.79 -4.56
CA SER A 44 -7.33 -13.44 -4.93
C SER A 44 -6.46 -14.69 -5.09
N LYS A 45 -5.67 -14.73 -6.17
CA LYS A 45 -4.73 -15.83 -6.41
C LYS A 45 -3.57 -15.76 -5.41
N ILE A 46 -3.04 -16.93 -5.06
CA ILE A 46 -1.82 -17.05 -4.26
C ILE A 46 -0.65 -16.42 -5.02
N ALA A 47 0.05 -15.51 -4.34
CA ALA A 47 1.16 -14.75 -4.89
C ALA A 47 2.50 -15.45 -4.67
N PRO A 48 3.57 -15.07 -5.40
CA PRO A 48 4.88 -15.72 -5.31
C PRO A 48 5.58 -15.53 -3.96
N ASP A 49 5.23 -14.47 -3.24
CA ASP A 49 5.74 -14.12 -1.90
C ASP A 49 5.09 -14.94 -0.78
N ALA A 50 4.04 -15.73 -1.08
CA ALA A 50 3.48 -16.66 -0.13
C ALA A 50 4.51 -17.70 0.34
N GLU A 51 4.41 -18.09 1.60
CA GLU A 51 5.29 -19.10 2.18
C GLU A 51 5.27 -20.41 1.39
N CYS A 52 6.42 -21.11 1.36
CA CYS A 52 6.59 -22.34 0.58
C CYS A 52 5.55 -23.41 0.92
N LEU A 53 5.17 -23.53 2.20
CA LEU A 53 4.13 -24.47 2.63
C LEU A 53 2.77 -24.12 2.00
N LEU A 54 2.38 -22.85 2.01
CA LEU A 54 1.12 -22.38 1.42
C LEU A 54 1.11 -22.59 -0.10
N GLN A 55 2.26 -22.44 -0.77
CA GLN A 55 2.40 -22.76 -2.20
C GLN A 55 2.20 -24.26 -2.49
N LYS A 56 2.63 -25.15 -1.60
CA LYS A 56 2.42 -26.61 -1.74
C LYS A 56 0.97 -27.01 -1.45
N LEU A 57 0.30 -26.28 -0.54
CA LEU A 57 -1.09 -26.52 -0.15
C LEU A 57 -2.14 -25.93 -1.10
N ARG A 58 -1.74 -25.43 -2.27
CA ARG A 58 -2.66 -24.80 -3.26
C ARG A 58 -3.86 -25.67 -3.66
N PHE A 59 -3.74 -27.00 -3.54
CA PHE A 59 -4.83 -27.95 -3.80
C PHE A 59 -6.03 -27.79 -2.85
N LEU A 60 -5.83 -27.22 -1.65
CA LEU A 60 -6.92 -26.87 -0.71
C LEU A 60 -7.82 -25.73 -1.23
N GLY A 61 -7.43 -25.08 -2.33
CA GLY A 61 -8.31 -24.29 -3.15
C GLY A 61 -8.97 -23.10 -2.41
N PRO A 62 -10.31 -22.95 -2.47
CA PRO A 62 -11.01 -21.82 -1.86
C PRO A 62 -10.86 -21.72 -0.34
N LEU A 63 -10.75 -22.84 0.38
CA LEU A 63 -10.64 -22.85 1.84
C LEU A 63 -9.33 -22.19 2.30
N LEU A 64 -8.23 -22.56 1.64
CA LEU A 64 -6.92 -21.96 1.92
C LEU A 64 -6.94 -20.45 1.64
N ARG A 65 -7.54 -20.01 0.53
CA ARG A 65 -7.63 -18.59 0.19
C ARG A 65 -8.49 -17.78 1.16
N LEU A 66 -9.55 -18.38 1.72
CA LEU A 66 -10.35 -17.72 2.74
C LEU A 66 -9.52 -17.42 3.99
N ILE A 67 -8.74 -18.38 4.45
CA ILE A 67 -7.84 -18.22 5.60
C ILE A 67 -6.75 -17.20 5.27
N MET A 68 -6.07 -17.39 4.13
CA MET A 68 -5.00 -16.49 3.68
C MET A 68 -5.50 -15.05 3.56
N SER A 69 -6.69 -14.79 3.02
CA SER A 69 -7.21 -13.42 2.87
C SER A 69 -7.34 -12.67 4.19
N ARG A 70 -7.58 -13.38 5.30
CA ARG A 70 -7.66 -12.77 6.63
C ARG A 70 -6.28 -12.42 7.19
N TRP A 71 -5.26 -13.20 6.85
CA TRP A 71 -3.88 -12.93 7.27
C TRP A 71 -3.18 -11.91 6.35
N SER A 72 -3.58 -11.89 5.08
CA SER A 72 -2.96 -11.09 4.02
C SER A 72 -3.48 -9.66 3.97
N LYS A 73 -4.61 -9.36 4.60
CA LYS A 73 -5.21 -8.02 4.57
C LYS A 73 -4.79 -7.23 5.79
N THR A 74 -4.06 -6.14 5.58
CA THR A 74 -3.58 -5.23 6.64
C THR A 74 -4.28 -3.88 6.62
N GLN A 75 -4.84 -3.50 5.45
CA GLN A 75 -5.54 -2.24 5.24
C GLN A 75 -6.96 -2.51 4.72
N ASP A 76 -7.94 -1.76 5.20
CA ASP A 76 -9.31 -1.75 4.63
C ASP A 76 -9.55 -0.59 3.66
N LEU A 77 -8.73 0.46 3.75
CA LEU A 77 -8.87 1.68 2.96
C LEU A 77 -8.06 1.60 1.66
N THR A 78 -8.62 2.13 0.58
CA THR A 78 -7.90 2.30 -0.68
C THR A 78 -6.75 3.30 -0.52
N ILE A 79 -5.82 3.34 -1.47
CA ILE A 79 -4.73 4.31 -1.41
C ILE A 79 -5.22 5.76 -1.41
N GLY A 80 -6.26 6.07 -2.20
CA GLY A 80 -6.90 7.38 -2.21
C GLY A 80 -7.47 7.76 -0.85
N ASP A 81 -8.12 6.80 -0.17
CA ASP A 81 -8.67 7.04 1.17
C ASP A 81 -7.57 7.18 2.23
N GLN A 82 -6.50 6.38 2.13
CA GLN A 82 -5.33 6.52 3.01
C GLN A 82 -4.68 7.91 2.86
N LEU A 83 -4.58 8.42 1.64
CA LEU A 83 -4.09 9.78 1.37
C LEU A 83 -4.97 10.85 2.04
N ARG A 84 -6.30 10.74 1.89
CA ARG A 84 -7.26 11.67 2.54
C ARG A 84 -7.25 11.55 4.07
N CYS A 85 -6.93 10.38 4.60
CA CYS A 85 -6.74 10.15 6.03
C CYS A 85 -5.35 10.59 6.54
N GLY A 86 -4.50 11.16 5.68
CA GLY A 86 -3.24 11.77 6.06
C GLY A 86 -2.03 10.83 6.06
N ILE A 87 -2.15 9.58 5.61
CA ILE A 87 -0.99 8.68 5.43
C ILE A 87 -0.06 9.28 4.36
N ARG A 88 1.26 9.24 4.58
CA ARG A 88 2.26 9.77 3.63
C ARG A 88 3.48 8.87 3.47
N TYR A 89 3.49 7.70 4.11
CA TYR A 89 4.53 6.68 3.98
C TYR A 89 3.90 5.31 3.74
N TYR A 90 4.25 4.68 2.62
CA TYR A 90 3.57 3.47 2.14
C TYR A 90 4.55 2.32 1.95
N ASP A 91 4.30 1.20 2.62
CA ASP A 91 5.05 -0.04 2.43
C ASP A 91 4.48 -0.82 1.24
N LEU A 92 5.27 -0.89 0.16
CA LEU A 92 4.89 -1.52 -1.09
C LEU A 92 5.64 -2.83 -1.30
N ARG A 93 4.86 -3.87 -1.62
CA ARG A 93 5.33 -5.17 -2.08
C ARG A 93 4.70 -5.48 -3.41
N VAL A 94 5.52 -5.79 -4.41
CA VAL A 94 5.08 -6.02 -5.78
C VAL A 94 5.60 -7.35 -6.29
N ALA A 95 4.85 -8.00 -7.18
CA ALA A 95 5.30 -9.14 -7.96
C ALA A 95 4.74 -9.12 -9.38
N THR A 96 5.46 -9.74 -10.31
CA THR A 96 5.01 -9.90 -11.70
C THR A 96 4.05 -11.06 -11.84
N ARG A 97 3.15 -10.97 -12.83
CA ARG A 97 2.26 -12.05 -13.23
C ARG A 97 2.55 -12.43 -14.68
N ARG A 98 2.57 -13.73 -14.97
CA ARG A 98 2.74 -14.22 -16.34
C ARG A 98 1.65 -13.63 -17.24
N ASN A 99 2.05 -13.15 -18.42
CA ASN A 99 1.18 -12.52 -19.42
C ASN A 99 0.50 -11.22 -18.93
N LYS A 100 1.09 -10.52 -17.97
CA LYS A 100 0.67 -9.18 -17.56
C LYS A 100 1.80 -8.19 -17.78
N THR A 101 1.47 -7.02 -18.32
CA THR A 101 2.42 -5.96 -18.62
C THR A 101 2.94 -5.30 -17.34
N TYR A 102 2.04 -5.07 -16.38
CA TYR A 102 2.36 -4.34 -15.15
C TYR A 102 2.41 -5.25 -13.92
N PRO A 103 3.22 -4.90 -12.92
CA PRO A 103 3.29 -5.62 -11.65
C PRO A 103 2.01 -5.42 -10.82
N TYR A 104 1.81 -6.34 -9.89
CA TYR A 104 0.69 -6.36 -8.95
C TYR A 104 1.22 -6.25 -7.54
N PHE A 105 0.45 -5.62 -6.66
CA PHE A 105 0.73 -5.64 -5.23
C PHE A 105 0.49 -7.03 -4.65
N VAL A 106 1.25 -7.40 -3.63
CA VAL A 106 1.20 -8.73 -3.02
C VAL A 106 1.38 -8.68 -1.51
N HIS A 107 0.68 -9.56 -0.81
CA HIS A 107 1.02 -9.97 0.55
C HIS A 107 0.51 -11.40 0.74
N GLY A 108 1.25 -12.40 0.25
CA GLY A 108 0.84 -13.81 0.20
C GLY A 108 -0.30 -14.12 -0.80
N LEU A 109 -1.23 -13.19 -0.98
CA LEU A 109 -2.19 -13.14 -2.07
C LEU A 109 -1.91 -11.90 -2.91
N TYR A 110 -2.30 -11.96 -4.18
CA TYR A 110 -2.26 -10.79 -5.03
C TYR A 110 -3.40 -9.82 -4.70
N ALA A 111 -3.08 -8.54 -4.76
CA ALA A 111 -4.00 -7.41 -4.74
C ALA A 111 -4.06 -6.76 -6.13
N ASP A 112 -4.33 -5.45 -6.18
CA ASP A 112 -4.49 -4.69 -7.41
C ASP A 112 -3.19 -4.51 -8.18
N GLU A 113 -3.34 -4.16 -9.46
CA GLU A 113 -2.24 -3.78 -10.33
C GLU A 113 -1.69 -2.40 -9.93
N ILE A 114 -0.39 -2.18 -10.12
CA ILE A 114 0.29 -0.92 -9.73
C ILE A 114 -0.34 0.34 -10.34
N THR A 115 -0.96 0.22 -11.51
CA THR A 115 -1.60 1.31 -12.25
C THR A 115 -2.72 1.97 -11.43
N THR A 116 -3.43 1.19 -10.61
CA THR A 116 -4.47 1.71 -9.71
C THR A 116 -3.91 2.73 -8.72
N MET A 117 -2.75 2.44 -8.13
CA MET A 117 -2.06 3.34 -7.22
C MET A 117 -1.53 4.57 -7.95
N VAL A 118 -0.87 4.38 -9.09
CA VAL A 118 -0.29 5.50 -9.86
C VAL A 118 -1.36 6.52 -10.24
N THR A 119 -2.52 6.07 -10.71
CA THR A 119 -3.63 6.96 -11.06
C THR A 119 -4.13 7.74 -9.83
N SER A 120 -4.44 7.04 -8.74
CA SER A 120 -4.99 7.70 -7.53
C SER A 120 -3.99 8.65 -6.86
N VAL A 121 -2.70 8.29 -6.84
CA VAL A 121 -1.64 9.14 -6.28
C VAL A 121 -1.42 10.37 -7.15
N ARG A 122 -1.46 10.22 -8.49
CA ARG A 122 -1.35 11.34 -9.41
C ARG A 122 -2.47 12.35 -9.18
N GLU A 123 -3.72 11.89 -9.17
CA GLU A 123 -4.89 12.75 -8.91
C GLU A 123 -4.76 13.51 -7.58
N PHE A 124 -4.26 12.82 -6.55
CA PHE A 124 -4.05 13.43 -5.25
C PHE A 124 -2.96 14.51 -5.28
N ILE A 125 -1.76 14.20 -5.79
CA ILE A 125 -0.64 15.15 -5.82
C ILE A 125 -0.96 16.36 -6.70
N ASP A 126 -1.61 16.15 -7.86
CA ASP A 126 -2.01 17.23 -8.77
C ASP A 126 -2.97 18.22 -8.08
N SER A 127 -3.80 17.76 -7.14
CA SER A 127 -4.71 18.59 -6.34
C SER A 127 -4.13 19.09 -5.01
N HIS A 128 -2.99 18.55 -4.58
CA HIS A 128 -2.37 18.80 -3.28
C HIS A 128 -0.85 19.09 -3.42
N PRO A 129 -0.45 20.22 -4.01
CA PRO A 129 0.94 20.48 -4.43
C PRO A 129 1.96 20.58 -3.29
N HIS A 130 1.51 20.67 -2.03
CA HIS A 130 2.38 20.75 -0.85
C HIS A 130 2.34 19.46 0.00
N GLU A 131 1.59 18.46 -0.42
CA GLU A 131 1.63 17.12 0.16
C GLU A 131 2.66 16.25 -0.58
N ILE A 132 3.15 15.21 0.07
CA ILE A 132 4.15 14.30 -0.51
C ILE A 132 3.69 12.86 -0.47
N PHE A 133 4.28 12.02 -1.30
CA PHE A 133 4.03 10.59 -1.34
C PHE A 133 5.35 9.83 -1.18
N ASN A 134 5.59 9.22 -0.02
CA ASN A 134 6.81 8.44 0.23
C ASN A 134 6.50 6.95 0.17
N ILE A 135 7.37 6.20 -0.50
CA ILE A 135 7.25 4.74 -0.60
C ILE A 135 8.47 4.07 0.01
N SER A 136 8.22 2.92 0.62
CA SER A 136 9.22 1.90 0.86
C SER A 136 8.93 0.74 -0.07
N THR A 137 9.97 0.16 -0.66
CA THR A 137 9.82 -1.04 -1.49
C THR A 137 10.53 -2.20 -0.84
N HIS A 138 9.79 -3.28 -0.59
CA HIS A 138 10.39 -4.56 -0.23
C HIS A 138 10.30 -5.49 -1.43
N LEU A 139 11.47 -5.89 -1.95
CA LEU A 139 11.56 -6.96 -2.94
C LEU A 139 11.58 -8.29 -2.17
N PRO A 140 10.50 -9.09 -2.21
CA PRO A 140 10.56 -10.43 -1.63
C PRO A 140 11.68 -11.21 -2.33
N ARG A 141 12.42 -12.03 -1.55
CA ARG A 141 13.66 -12.74 -1.93
C ARG A 141 13.56 -13.68 -3.15
N LYS A 142 12.43 -13.67 -3.88
CA LYS A 142 12.08 -14.57 -5.00
C LYS A 142 11.48 -13.84 -6.20
N ILE A 143 11.88 -12.61 -6.49
CA ILE A 143 11.51 -11.93 -7.74
C ILE A 143 12.75 -11.80 -8.61
N ILE A 144 12.74 -12.54 -9.72
CA ILE A 144 13.60 -12.26 -10.87
C ILE A 144 12.90 -11.16 -11.65
N ILE A 145 13.47 -9.96 -11.64
CA ILE A 145 13.20 -8.97 -12.68
C ILE A 145 13.91 -9.53 -13.91
N ILE A 146 13.15 -10.06 -14.87
CA ILE A 146 13.67 -10.43 -16.19
C ILE A 146 13.55 -9.21 -17.10
#